data_AF-A0A9Q9VKM8-F1
#
_entry.id   AF-A0A9Q9VKM8-F1
#
_cell.length_a   1.000
_cell.length_b   1.000
_cell.length_c   1.000
_cell.angle_alpha   90.00
_cell.angle_beta   90.00
_cell.angle_gamma   90.00
#
_symmetry.space_group_name_H-M   'P 1'
#
loop_
_entity.id
_entity.type
_entity.pdbx_description
1 polymer ?
#
loop_
_entity_poly.entity_id
_entity_poly.type
_entity_poly.pdbx_seq_one_letter_code
_entity_poly.pdbx_strand_id
1 'polypeptide(L)'
;MMPVLCQDEESVMTVCQEEDNDLRVDCLLEPKHNYHTDYEFSMSKGQKEIIINTNISGIMPEPKFNTFVTELEPFGFRLTIMSFTITENTTFICKVTKIQKTLFVELDSIEPCSAISVFLLGYPWLNLLVPLCIIQLWETF
;
A
#
# COMPACT_ATOMS: atom_id res chain seq x y z
N MET A 1 -8.64 25.42 -20.03
CA MET A 1 -7.72 24.81 -19.04
C MET A 1 -8.49 24.76 -17.72
N MET A 2 -9.21 23.68 -17.45
CA MET A 2 -9.96 23.52 -16.20
C MET A 2 -9.02 22.88 -15.17
N PRO A 3 -9.04 23.33 -13.90
CA PRO A 3 -8.25 22.71 -12.85
C PRO A 3 -8.76 21.28 -12.64
N VAL A 4 -7.82 20.35 -12.54
CA VAL A 4 -8.06 18.97 -12.15
C VAL A 4 -8.72 19.01 -10.77
N LEU A 5 -10.03 18.77 -10.74
CA LEU A 5 -10.77 18.51 -9.52
C LEU A 5 -10.11 17.30 -8.85
N CYS A 6 -9.81 17.41 -7.55
CA CYS A 6 -9.37 16.31 -6.71
C CYS A 6 -10.19 15.06 -7.06
N GLN A 7 -9.52 13.99 -7.49
CA GLN A 7 -10.16 12.68 -7.54
C GLN A 7 -10.70 12.41 -6.14
N ASP A 8 -11.99 12.09 -6.06
CA ASP A 8 -12.61 11.52 -4.86
C ASP A 8 -11.65 10.50 -4.26
N GLU A 9 -11.26 10.70 -3.00
CA GLU A 9 -10.41 9.78 -2.23
C GLU A 9 -11.22 8.51 -1.88
N GLU A 10 -11.69 7.80 -2.90
CA GLU A 10 -12.23 6.45 -2.76
C GLU A 10 -11.06 5.52 -2.39
N SER A 11 -11.10 4.98 -1.18
CA SER A 11 -10.43 3.74 -0.74
C SER A 11 -9.55 3.05 -1.81
N VAL A 12 -8.25 3.36 -1.80
CA VAL A 12 -7.27 2.94 -2.82
C VAL A 12 -6.68 1.58 -2.46
N MET A 13 -6.65 0.68 -3.45
CA MET A 13 -5.89 -0.57 -3.38
C MET A 13 -4.55 -0.38 -4.11
N THR A 14 -3.44 -0.74 -3.46
CA THR A 14 -2.09 -0.60 -4.01
C THR A 14 -1.35 -1.93 -3.92
N VAL A 15 -0.55 -2.25 -4.94
CA VAL A 15 0.35 -3.41 -4.95
C VAL A 15 1.75 -2.93 -5.30
N CYS A 16 2.74 -3.32 -4.51
CA CYS A 16 4.14 -2.97 -4.75
C CYS A 16 5.08 -4.09 -4.26
N GLN A 17 6.34 -4.05 -4.70
CA GLN A 17 7.38 -5.00 -4.30
C GLN A 17 8.40 -4.32 -3.37
N GLU A 18 8.64 -4.90 -2.19
CA GLU A 18 9.68 -4.45 -1.26
C GLU A 18 11.09 -4.91 -1.72
N GLU A 19 12.14 -4.29 -1.17
CA GLU A 19 13.54 -4.58 -1.53
C GLU A 19 13.99 -6.02 -1.20
N ASP A 20 13.35 -6.65 -0.21
CA ASP A 20 13.58 -8.04 0.18
C ASP A 20 12.78 -9.07 -0.65
N ASN A 21 12.08 -8.60 -1.69
CA ASN A 21 11.16 -9.36 -2.53
C ASN A 21 9.88 -9.81 -1.83
N ASP A 22 9.49 -9.14 -0.75
CA ASP A 22 8.14 -9.28 -0.22
C ASP A 22 7.15 -8.48 -1.08
N LEU A 23 6.01 -9.07 -1.41
CA LEU A 23 4.95 -8.38 -2.13
C LEU A 23 3.97 -7.79 -1.13
N ARG A 24 3.70 -6.49 -1.26
CA ARG A 24 2.78 -5.76 -0.38
C ARG A 24 1.51 -5.41 -1.13
N VAL A 25 0.37 -5.70 -0.50
CA VAL A 25 -0.95 -5.31 -1.01
C VAL A 25 -1.65 -4.49 0.08
N ASP A 26 -1.74 -3.18 -0.15
CA ASP A 26 -2.42 -2.25 0.74
C ASP A 26 -3.85 -2.06 0.28
N CYS A 27 -4.81 -2.32 1.17
CA CYS A 27 -6.24 -2.15 0.93
C CYS A 27 -6.78 -1.12 1.93
N LEU A 28 -6.78 0.15 1.51
CA LEU A 28 -7.28 1.25 2.32
C LEU A 28 -8.81 1.25 2.32
N LEU A 29 -9.40 1.63 3.45
CA LEU A 29 -10.84 1.65 3.64
C LEU A 29 -11.30 3.02 4.10
N GLU A 30 -12.51 3.39 3.74
CA GLU A 30 -13.12 4.60 4.26
C GLU A 30 -13.52 4.43 5.73
N PRO A 31 -13.42 5.51 6.54
CA PRO A 31 -13.92 5.53 7.90
C PRO A 31 -15.43 5.23 7.90
N LYS A 32 -15.84 4.05 8.39
CA LYS A 32 -17.26 3.71 8.57
C LYS A 32 -17.52 3.30 10.01
N HIS A 33 -18.66 3.74 10.55
CA HIS A 33 -19.03 3.55 11.96
C HIS A 33 -19.15 2.07 12.37
N ASN A 34 -19.45 1.19 11.41
CA ASN A 34 -19.48 -0.27 11.59
C ASN A 34 -18.27 -0.90 10.89
N TYR A 35 -17.07 -0.58 11.37
CA TYR A 35 -15.85 -1.22 10.89
C TYR A 35 -15.84 -2.66 11.38
N HIS A 36 -16.00 -3.62 10.46
CA HIS A 36 -15.83 -5.03 10.78
C HIS A 36 -14.41 -5.46 10.42
N THR A 37 -13.86 -6.34 11.24
CA THR A 37 -12.48 -6.82 11.12
C THR A 37 -12.32 -7.94 10.10
N ASP A 38 -13.41 -8.40 9.49
CA ASP A 38 -13.40 -9.54 8.56
C ASP A 38 -12.79 -9.14 7.22
N TYR A 39 -11.72 -9.82 6.83
CA TYR A 39 -10.99 -9.62 5.60
C TYR A 39 -10.74 -10.95 4.87
N GLU A 40 -10.68 -10.88 3.54
CA GLU A 40 -10.18 -11.92 2.66
C GLU A 40 -9.33 -11.27 1.57
N PHE A 41 -8.09 -11.74 1.46
CA PHE A 41 -7.23 -11.44 0.34
C PHE A 41 -7.13 -12.67 -0.56
N SER A 42 -7.39 -12.45 -1.84
CA SER A 42 -7.24 -13.46 -2.88
C SER A 42 -6.55 -12.86 -4.11
N MET A 43 -6.08 -13.71 -5.00
CA MET A 43 -5.65 -13.29 -6.32
C MET A 43 -6.22 -14.21 -7.38
N SER A 44 -6.49 -13.66 -8.56
CA SER A 44 -6.87 -14.41 -9.74
C SER A 44 -5.71 -14.46 -10.73
N LYS A 45 -5.39 -15.67 -11.17
CA LYS A 45 -4.44 -15.97 -12.25
C LYS A 45 -5.22 -16.67 -13.36
N GLY A 46 -5.38 -15.99 -14.50
CA GLY A 46 -6.29 -16.43 -15.57
C GLY A 46 -7.75 -16.50 -15.10
N GLN A 47 -8.31 -17.72 -15.01
CA GLN A 47 -9.70 -17.96 -14.58
C GLN A 47 -9.83 -18.52 -13.15
N LYS A 48 -8.71 -18.71 -12.43
CA LYS A 48 -8.71 -19.30 -11.10
C LYS A 48 -8.41 -18.26 -10.04
N GLU A 49 -9.38 -18.01 -9.16
CA GLU A 49 -9.18 -17.28 -7.90
C GLU A 49 -8.57 -18.21 -6.85
N ILE A 50 -7.59 -17.68 -6.11
CA ILE A 50 -6.80 -18.38 -5.11
C ILE A 50 -6.79 -17.51 -3.85
N ILE A 51 -7.25 -18.07 -2.74
CA ILE A 51 -7.30 -17.36 -1.46
C ILE A 51 -5.91 -17.36 -0.83
N ILE A 52 -5.37 -16.19 -0.54
CA ILE A 52 -4.03 -15.99 0.00
C ILE A 52 -4.07 -15.96 1.52
N ASN A 53 -4.94 -15.13 2.11
CA ASN A 53 -5.08 -14.99 3.56
C ASN A 53 -6.48 -14.50 3.91
N THR A 54 -7.07 -14.97 5.00
CA THR A 54 -8.40 -14.58 5.46
C THR A 54 -8.52 -14.83 6.95
N ASN A 55 -9.35 -14.06 7.64
CA ASN A 55 -9.81 -14.36 9.01
C ASN A 55 -11.28 -14.82 9.05
N ILE A 56 -11.91 -15.01 7.90
CA ILE A 56 -13.30 -15.46 7.79
C ILE A 56 -13.38 -16.95 8.12
N SER A 57 -14.19 -17.30 9.12
CA SER A 57 -14.38 -18.68 9.54
C SER A 57 -14.97 -19.56 8.43
N GLY A 58 -14.44 -20.79 8.29
CA GLY A 58 -14.89 -21.76 7.29
C GLY A 58 -14.25 -21.61 5.90
N ILE A 59 -13.43 -20.57 5.70
CA ILE A 59 -12.65 -20.39 4.48
C ILE A 59 -11.19 -20.74 4.78
N MET A 60 -10.59 -21.57 3.93
CA MET A 60 -9.20 -22.01 4.11
C MET A 60 -8.31 -21.37 3.04
N PRO A 61 -7.29 -20.58 3.44
CA PRO A 61 -6.31 -20.05 2.49
C PRO A 61 -5.41 -21.17 1.96
N GLU A 62 -4.81 -20.92 0.80
CA GLU A 62 -3.90 -21.88 0.17
C GLU A 62 -2.57 -21.96 0.92
N PRO A 63 -2.13 -23.16 1.33
CA PRO A 63 -1.04 -23.33 2.31
C PRO A 63 0.35 -22.99 1.77
N LYS A 64 0.47 -22.69 0.48
CA LYS A 64 1.75 -22.41 -0.18
C LYS A 64 2.27 -20.99 0.04
N PHE A 65 1.42 -20.07 0.50
CA PHE A 65 1.82 -18.68 0.70
C PHE A 65 2.26 -18.46 2.14
N ASN A 66 3.48 -17.95 2.32
CA ASN A 66 3.93 -17.45 3.61
C ASN A 66 3.50 -15.98 3.73
N THR A 67 2.47 -15.71 4.54
CA THR A 67 1.83 -14.39 4.56
C THR A 67 1.43 -13.96 5.96
N PHE A 68 1.34 -12.66 6.14
CA PHE A 68 0.72 -12.04 7.30
C PHE A 68 -0.09 -10.82 6.89
N VAL A 69 -1.07 -10.46 7.71
CA VAL A 69 -1.91 -9.28 7.51
C VAL A 69 -1.75 -8.35 8.70
N THR A 70 -1.60 -7.05 8.42
CA THR A 70 -1.49 -6.00 9.43
C THR A 70 -2.60 -4.98 9.21
N GLU A 71 -3.24 -4.53 10.29
CA GLU A 71 -4.19 -3.43 10.23
C GLU A 71 -3.45 -2.11 10.01
N LEU A 72 -3.96 -1.27 9.11
CA LEU A 72 -3.39 0.03 8.76
C LEU A 72 -4.15 1.15 9.44
N GLU A 73 -3.41 2.13 9.98
CA GLU A 73 -3.99 3.38 10.47
C GLU A 73 -4.21 4.37 9.30
N PRO A 74 -5.33 5.12 9.24
CA PRO A 74 -6.44 5.09 10.18
C PRO A 74 -7.44 3.94 9.94
N PHE A 75 -7.55 3.43 8.71
CA PHE A 75 -8.43 2.31 8.35
C PHE A 75 -7.89 1.54 7.14
N GLY A 76 -7.73 0.23 7.27
CA GLY A 76 -7.36 -0.63 6.15
C GLY A 76 -6.61 -1.87 6.59
N PHE A 77 -6.24 -2.68 5.61
CA PHE A 77 -5.45 -3.89 5.83
C PHE A 77 -4.32 -3.96 4.82
N ARG A 78 -3.15 -4.38 5.29
CA ARG A 78 -1.97 -4.70 4.48
C ARG A 78 -1.75 -6.19 4.50
N LEU A 79 -1.74 -6.80 3.33
CA LEU A 79 -1.22 -8.15 3.15
C LEU A 79 0.26 -8.05 2.75
N THR A 80 1.10 -8.84 3.41
CA THR A 80 2.49 -9.07 3.00
C THR A 80 2.65 -10.54 2.63
N ILE A 81 3.17 -10.78 1.42
CA ILE A 81 3.50 -12.12 0.92
C ILE A 81 5.02 -12.23 0.85
N MET A 82 5.59 -13.09 1.69
CA MET A 82 7.04 -13.18 1.84
C MET A 82 7.68 -13.82 0.62
N SER A 83 8.77 -13.23 0.13
CA SER A 83 9.58 -13.75 -0.98
C SER A 83 8.75 -14.17 -2.19
N PHE A 84 7.81 -13.32 -2.60
CA PHE A 84 6.85 -13.62 -3.66
C PHE A 84 7.09 -12.75 -4.89
N THR A 85 7.25 -13.41 -6.03
CA THR A 85 7.39 -12.77 -7.33
C THR A 85 6.19 -13.11 -8.20
N ILE A 86 5.61 -12.10 -8.82
CA ILE A 86 4.57 -12.29 -9.82
C ILE A 86 5.21 -12.89 -11.07
N THR A 87 4.56 -13.91 -11.64
CA THR A 87 5.09 -14.65 -12.82
C THR A 87 4.21 -14.52 -14.05
N GLU A 88 3.02 -13.94 -13.88
CA GLU A 88 2.01 -13.73 -14.92
C GLU A 88 1.06 -12.62 -14.47
N ASN A 89 0.29 -12.06 -15.40
CA ASN A 89 -0.72 -11.06 -15.10
C ASN A 89 -1.68 -11.57 -14.03
N THR A 90 -1.81 -10.78 -12.97
CA THR A 90 -2.50 -11.21 -11.74
C THR A 90 -3.46 -10.11 -11.30
N THR A 91 -4.69 -10.50 -10.97
CA THR A 91 -5.65 -9.60 -10.34
C THR A 91 -5.66 -9.86 -8.85
N PHE A 92 -5.27 -8.87 -8.05
CA PHE A 92 -5.43 -8.93 -6.60
C PHE A 92 -6.83 -8.50 -6.21
N ILE A 93 -7.38 -9.16 -5.20
CA ILE A 93 -8.73 -8.94 -4.71
C ILE A 93 -8.64 -8.82 -3.19
N CYS A 94 -9.23 -7.76 -2.67
CA CYS A 94 -9.38 -7.52 -1.24
C CYS A 94 -10.89 -7.40 -0.94
N LYS A 95 -11.40 -8.27 -0.07
CA LYS A 95 -12.78 -8.22 0.42
C LYS A 95 -12.75 -7.89 1.90
N VAL A 96 -13.25 -6.72 2.28
CA VAL A 96 -13.38 -6.33 3.70
C VAL A 96 -14.80 -5.89 3.96
N THR A 97 -15.45 -6.49 4.96
CA THR A 97 -16.82 -6.09 5.35
C THR A 97 -17.80 -6.06 4.15
N LYS A 98 -17.69 -7.03 3.23
CA LYS A 98 -18.47 -7.13 1.98
C LYS A 98 -18.19 -6.05 0.92
N ILE A 99 -17.21 -5.18 1.14
CA ILE A 99 -16.68 -4.29 0.12
C ILE A 99 -15.56 -5.03 -0.59
N GLN A 100 -15.68 -5.19 -1.90
CA GLN A 100 -14.65 -5.80 -2.73
C GLN A 100 -13.89 -4.72 -3.50
N LYS A 101 -12.57 -4.75 -3.39
CA LYS A 101 -11.64 -3.98 -4.21
C LYS A 101 -10.80 -4.93 -5.05
N THR A 102 -10.50 -4.52 -6.27
CA THR A 102 -9.74 -5.33 -7.23
C THR A 102 -8.70 -4.47 -7.91
N LEU A 103 -7.48 -4.97 -8.03
CA LEU A 103 -6.40 -4.32 -8.77
C LEU A 103 -5.78 -5.31 -9.74
N PHE A 104 -5.80 -4.97 -11.02
CA PHE A 104 -5.10 -5.74 -12.05
C PHE A 104 -3.65 -5.27 -12.13
N VAL A 105 -2.72 -6.21 -12.10
CA VAL A 105 -1.28 -5.97 -12.16
C VAL A 105 -0.71 -6.74 -13.35
N GLU A 106 -0.06 -6.00 -14.25
CA GLU A 106 0.71 -6.59 -15.33
C GLU A 106 2.07 -7.03 -14.80
N LEU A 107 2.60 -8.14 -15.33
CA LEU A 107 3.83 -8.75 -14.84
C LEU A 107 5.00 -7.75 -14.72
N ASP A 108 5.17 -6.88 -15.72
CA ASP A 108 6.29 -5.96 -15.82
C ASP A 108 5.98 -4.54 -15.30
N SER A 109 4.82 -4.33 -14.65
CA SER A 109 4.37 -3.02 -14.17
C SER A 109 4.38 -2.85 -12.65
N ILE A 110 4.93 -3.81 -11.90
CA ILE A 110 5.02 -3.71 -10.45
C ILE A 110 6.07 -2.68 -10.08
N GLU A 111 5.64 -1.66 -9.36
CA GLU A 111 6.52 -0.64 -8.82
C GLU A 111 7.13 -1.09 -7.49
N PRO A 112 8.37 -0.67 -7.19
CA PRO A 112 8.94 -0.88 -5.87
C PRO A 112 8.14 -0.10 -4.81
N CYS A 113 8.00 -0.66 -3.62
CA CYS A 113 7.39 0.03 -2.49
C CYS A 113 8.28 1.23 -2.12
N SER A 114 7.82 2.44 -2.43
CA SER A 114 8.59 3.66 -2.18
C SER A 114 8.71 3.93 -0.68
N ALA A 115 9.94 3.92 -0.16
CA ALA A 115 10.28 4.42 1.17
C ALA A 115 10.35 5.97 1.19
N ILE A 116 9.32 6.65 0.68
CA ILE A 116 9.33 8.11 0.65
C ILE A 116 8.68 8.65 1.93
N SER A 117 9.54 8.94 2.92
CA SER A 117 9.22 9.87 4.01
C SER A 117 9.43 11.31 3.50
N VAL A 118 8.46 11.91 2.80
CA VAL A 118 8.49 13.38 2.60
C VAL A 118 7.78 14.05 3.78
N PHE A 119 8.45 14.06 4.92
CA PHE A 119 8.25 15.10 5.94
C PHE A 119 9.17 16.28 5.62
N LEU A 120 8.90 17.02 4.54
CA LEU A 120 9.58 18.29 4.26
C LEU A 120 8.63 19.36 3.72
N LEU A 121 7.40 19.44 4.26
CA LEU A 121 6.48 20.55 3.96
C LEU A 121 5.88 21.17 5.23
N GLY A 122 6.66 21.30 6.30
CA GLY A 122 6.19 21.90 7.55
C GLY A 122 6.62 23.34 7.81
N TYR A 123 7.75 23.79 7.28
CA TYR A 123 8.46 24.92 7.89
C TYR A 123 9.26 25.78 6.90
N PRO A 124 8.63 26.72 6.18
CA PRO A 124 9.32 27.62 5.25
C PRO A 124 10.38 28.53 5.90
N TRP A 125 10.28 28.79 7.21
CA TRP A 125 11.27 29.54 8.01
C TRP A 125 12.60 28.82 8.28
N LEU A 126 12.70 27.48 8.13
CA LEU A 126 13.97 26.76 8.34
C LEU A 126 14.99 27.04 7.22
N ASN A 127 14.54 27.49 6.04
CA ASN A 127 15.42 27.95 4.95
C ASN A 127 16.11 29.29 5.25
N LEU A 128 15.65 30.03 6.27
CA LEU A 128 16.24 31.32 6.66
C LEU A 128 17.45 31.18 7.60
N LEU A 129 17.70 29.99 8.14
CA LEU A 129 18.85 29.71 9.02
C LEU A 129 20.07 29.20 8.27
N VAL A 130 19.89 28.62 7.08
CA VAL A 130 20.97 28.13 6.22
C VAL A 130 21.95 29.25 5.78
N PRO A 131 21.50 30.47 5.39
CA PRO A 131 22.43 31.52 5.01
C PRO A 131 23.17 32.17 6.19
N LEU A 132 22.66 32.06 7.43
CA LEU A 132 23.34 32.64 8.61
C LEU A 132 24.56 31.84 9.06
N CYS A 133 24.53 30.51 8.96
CA CYS A 133 25.71 29.67 9.28
C CYS A 133 26.86 29.85 8.28
N ILE A 134 26.57 30.15 7.01
CA ILE A 134 27.60 30.33 5.98
C ILE A 134 28.34 31.66 6.20
N ILE A 135 27.65 32.71 6.67
CA ILE A 135 28.27 34.01 6.93
C ILE A 135 29.20 33.95 8.15
N GLN A 136 28.86 33.18 9.19
CA GLN A 136 29.75 33.05 10.37
C GLN A 136 31.03 32.25 10.11
N LEU A 137 31.03 31.34 9.12
CA LEU A 137 32.21 30.60 8.69
C LEU A 137 33.16 31.42 7.79
N TRP A 138 32.68 32.52 7.20
CA TRP A 138 33.50 33.40 6.36
C TRP A 138 34.23 34.49 7.13
N GLU A 139 33.82 34.81 8.37
CA GLU A 139 34.55 35.78 9.22
C GLU A 139 35.70 35.16 10.02
N THR A 140 35.97 33.86 9.87
CA THR A 140 37.05 33.15 10.57
C THR A 140 38.21 32.71 9.67
N PHE A 141 38.31 33.25 8.44
CA PHE A 141 39.44 33.05 7.52
C PHE A 141 40.06 34.38 7.05
#